data_AF-A0A2V7HX02-F1
#
_entry.id   AF-A0A2V7HX02-F1
#
_cell.length_a   1.000
_cell.length_b   1.000
_cell.length_c   1.000
_cell.angle_alpha   90.00
_cell.angle_beta   90.00
_cell.angle_gamma   90.00
#
_symmetry.space_group_name_H-M   'P 1'
#
loop_
_entity.id
_entity.type
_entity.pdbx_description
1 polymer ?
#
loop_
_entity_poly.entity_id
_entity_poly.type
_entity_poly.pdbx_seq_one_letter_code
_entity_poly.pdbx_strand_id
1 'polypeptide(L)'
;MPRTVLEPQFAIEHLSILDSDGTLDTALEPQLSPDDLRRLYRAMLLGRRLDERMLRLQRQGRIGTFAPIKGQEASQLGSVFTLRKT
;
A
#
# COMPACT_ATOMS: atom_id res chain seq x y z
N MET A 1 -17.07 2.23 -38.93
CA MET A 1 -15.61 2.14 -38.74
C MET A 1 -15.28 0.75 -38.24
N PRO A 2 -14.40 -0.03 -38.90
CA PRO A 2 -14.07 -1.37 -38.43
C PRO A 2 -13.28 -1.25 -37.12
N ARG A 3 -13.70 -2.01 -36.10
CA ARG A 3 -12.97 -2.13 -34.84
C ARG A 3 -12.24 -3.46 -34.87
N THR A 4 -10.93 -3.44 -34.74
CA THR A 4 -10.09 -4.63 -34.61
C THR A 4 -9.72 -4.78 -33.14
N VAL A 5 -10.04 -5.93 -32.54
CA VAL A 5 -9.60 -6.26 -31.18
C VAL A 5 -8.13 -6.68 -31.26
N LEU A 6 -7.27 -5.96 -30.56
CA LEU A 6 -5.87 -6.32 -30.38
C LEU A 6 -5.74 -7.00 -29.01
N GLU A 7 -5.52 -8.32 -29.01
CA GLU A 7 -5.12 -9.04 -27.79
C GLU A 7 -3.70 -8.58 -27.40
N PRO A 8 -3.46 -8.14 -26.16
CA PRO A 8 -2.12 -7.74 -25.74
C PRO A 8 -1.19 -8.96 -25.75
N GLN A 9 -0.09 -8.87 -26.51
CA GLN A 9 0.90 -9.94 -26.71
C GLN A 9 2.06 -9.89 -25.69
N PHE A 10 1.84 -9.43 -24.46
CA PHE A 10 2.93 -9.32 -23.48
C PHE A 10 2.53 -9.93 -22.13
N ALA A 11 3.50 -10.63 -21.53
CA ALA A 11 3.41 -11.13 -20.17
C ALA A 11 3.81 -10.01 -19.18
N ILE A 12 3.11 -9.94 -18.05
CA ILE A 12 3.43 -9.03 -16.95
C ILE A 12 3.88 -9.87 -15.76
N GLU A 13 5.08 -9.61 -15.27
CA GLU A 13 5.60 -10.26 -14.07
C GLU A 13 5.12 -9.51 -12.82
N HIS A 14 4.76 -10.26 -11.77
CA HIS A 14 4.43 -9.71 -10.47
C HIS A 14 5.66 -9.76 -9.56
N LEU A 15 6.12 -8.61 -9.10
CA LEU A 15 7.26 -8.48 -8.20
C LEU A 15 6.80 -8.49 -6.74
N SER A 16 7.31 -9.43 -5.94
CA SER A 16 7.13 -9.46 -4.48
C SER A 16 8.48 -9.64 -3.80
N ILE A 17 8.94 -8.63 -3.07
CA ILE A 17 10.21 -8.70 -2.32
C ILE A 17 10.03 -9.49 -1.01
N LEU A 18 8.85 -9.40 -0.41
CA LEU A 18 8.44 -10.19 0.75
C LEU A 18 7.21 -10.99 0.35
N ASP A 19 7.23 -12.30 0.51
CA ASP A 19 6.09 -13.16 0.16
C ASP A 19 5.02 -13.19 1.29
N SER A 20 3.94 -13.95 1.07
CA SER A 20 2.83 -14.08 2.01
C SER A 20 3.19 -14.79 3.32
N ASP A 21 4.25 -15.60 3.31
CA ASP A 21 4.74 -16.34 4.47
C ASP A 21 5.81 -15.54 5.24
N GLY A 22 6.19 -14.36 4.72
CA GLY A 22 7.20 -13.49 5.31
C GLY A 22 8.62 -13.87 4.90
N THR A 23 8.80 -14.66 3.84
CA THR A 23 10.11 -14.94 3.27
C THR A 23 10.56 -13.76 2.42
N LEU A 24 11.77 -13.28 2.69
CA LEU A 24 12.38 -12.16 2.00
C LEU A 24 13.24 -12.65 0.83
N ASP A 25 13.05 -12.07 -0.35
CA ASP A 25 14.02 -12.17 -1.44
C ASP A 25 15.23 -11.28 -1.14
N THR A 26 16.28 -11.90 -0.62
CA THR A 26 17.54 -11.23 -0.25
C THR A 26 18.24 -10.55 -1.43
N ALA A 27 17.99 -10.99 -2.68
CA ALA A 27 18.61 -10.37 -3.85
C ALA A 27 18.00 -8.99 -4.16
N LEU A 28 16.78 -8.74 -3.68
CA LEU A 28 15.99 -7.53 -3.94
C LEU A 28 15.73 -6.68 -2.68
N GLU A 29 16.40 -6.99 -1.56
CA GLU A 29 16.20 -6.27 -0.30
C GLU A 29 16.64 -4.79 -0.42
N PRO A 30 15.76 -3.82 -0.07
CA PRO A 30 16.04 -2.39 -0.23
C PRO A 30 17.01 -1.79 0.81
N GLN A 31 17.68 -2.60 1.63
CA GLN A 31 18.66 -2.18 2.65
C GLN A 31 18.17 -1.05 3.58
N LEU A 32 16.90 -1.07 3.94
CA LEU A 32 16.31 -0.11 4.85
C LEU A 32 16.86 -0.30 6.27
N SER A 33 17.06 0.80 7.00
CA SER A 33 17.47 0.71 8.39
C SER A 33 16.38 0.01 9.24
N PRO A 34 16.74 -0.73 10.31
CA PRO A 34 15.76 -1.32 11.21
C PRO A 34 14.76 -0.31 11.78
N ASP A 35 15.19 0.94 11.97
CA ASP A 35 14.33 2.00 12.50
C ASP A 35 13.35 2.52 11.45
N ASP A 36 13.76 2.60 10.18
CA ASP A 36 12.85 2.94 9.08
C ASP A 36 11.82 1.83 8.85
N LEU A 37 12.23 0.57 8.91
CA LEU A 37 11.32 -0.58 8.84
C LEU A 37 10.25 -0.51 9.94
N ARG A 38 10.67 -0.27 11.19
CA ARG A 38 9.73 -0.10 12.32
C ARG A 38 8.82 1.11 12.14
N ARG A 39 9.36 2.22 11.62
CA ARG A 39 8.59 3.44 11.36
C ARG A 39 7.53 3.24 10.28
N LEU A 40 7.86 2.55 9.18
CA LEU A 40 6.93 2.18 8.11
C LEU A 40 5.84 1.26 8.64
N TYR A 41 6.21 0.22 9.38
CA TYR A 41 5.25 -0.69 10.01
C TYR A 41 4.28 0.04 10.96
N ARG A 42 4.83 0.94 11.80
CA ARG A 42 4.01 1.78 12.69
C ARG A 42 3.07 2.69 11.90
N ALA A 43 3.52 3.29 10.81
CA ALA A 43 2.67 4.13 9.96
C ALA A 43 1.53 3.34 9.32
N MET A 44 1.78 2.11 8.85
CA MET A 44 0.74 1.22 8.32
C MET A 44 -0.33 0.92 9.38
N LEU A 45 0.10 0.57 10.61
CA LEU A 45 -0.82 0.31 11.71
C LEU A 45 -1.64 1.55 12.10
N LEU A 46 -1.00 2.72 12.16
CA LEU A 46 -1.70 3.97 12.47
C LEU A 46 -2.75 4.31 11.41
N GLY A 47 -2.42 4.16 10.12
CA GLY A 47 -3.35 4.34 9.01
C GLY A 47 -4.57 3.41 9.14
N ARG A 48 -4.32 2.11 9.37
CA ARG A 48 -5.38 1.11 9.60
C ARG A 48 -6.31 1.47 10.77
N ARG A 49 -5.74 1.92 11.89
CA ARG A 49 -6.53 2.29 13.09
C ARG A 49 -7.34 3.56 12.88
N LEU A 50 -6.78 4.53 12.16
CA LEU A 50 -7.48 5.74 11.80
C LEU A 50 -8.67 5.41 10.88
N ASP A 51 -8.44 4.59 9.84
CA ASP A 51 -9.47 4.11 8.91
C ASP A 51 -10.65 3.46 9.66
N GLU A 52 -10.36 2.51 10.55
CA GLU A 52 -11.37 1.83 11.39
C GLU A 52 -12.17 2.82 12.25
N ARG A 53 -11.54 3.89 12.75
CA ARG A 53 -12.21 4.92 13.55
C ARG A 53 -13.07 5.82 12.67
N MET A 54 -12.56 6.27 11.54
CA MET A 54 -13.27 7.16 10.62
C MET A 54 -14.50 6.48 10.04
N LEU A 55 -14.39 5.20 9.66
CA LEU A 55 -15.53 4.42 9.20
C LEU A 55 -16.63 4.29 10.28
N ARG A 56 -16.24 4.12 11.56
CA ARG A 56 -17.20 4.12 12.67
C ARG A 56 -17.88 5.48 12.85
N LEU A 57 -17.14 6.58 12.73
CA LEU A 57 -17.70 7.93 12.82
C LEU A 57 -18.69 8.21 11.68
N GLN A 58 -18.35 7.79 10.45
CA GLN A 58 -19.23 7.93 9.29
C GLN A 58 -20.55 7.17 9.50
N ARG A 59 -20.48 5.90 9.96
CA ARG A 59 -21.67 5.09 10.26
C ARG A 59 -22.55 5.65 11.38
N GLN A 60 -21.99 6.46 12.26
CA GLN A 60 -22.70 7.18 13.31
C GLN A 60 -23.23 8.55 12.86
N GLY A 61 -23.01 8.95 11.61
CA GLY A 61 -23.39 10.28 11.10
C GLY A 61 -22.56 11.43 11.70
N ARG A 62 -21.43 11.15 12.33
CA ARG A 62 -20.58 12.15 13.01
C ARG A 62 -19.62 12.88 12.08
N ILE A 63 -19.40 12.34 10.89
CA ILE A 63 -18.65 12.93 9.78
C ILE A 63 -19.39 12.65 8.47
N GLY A 64 -19.06 13.38 7.41
CA GLY A 64 -19.55 13.11 6.06
C GLY A 64 -18.95 11.84 5.44
N THR A 65 -18.88 11.80 4.12
CA THR A 65 -18.32 10.65 3.39
C THR A 65 -16.84 10.44 3.72
N PHE A 66 -16.48 9.21 4.10
CA PHE A 66 -15.11 8.77 4.30
C PHE A 66 -14.76 7.67 3.29
N ALA A 67 -13.57 7.75 2.68
CA ALA A 67 -13.05 6.78 1.72
C ALA A 67 -12.09 5.82 2.43
N PRO A 68 -12.45 4.53 2.61
CA PRO A 68 -11.60 3.61 3.35
C PRO A 68 -10.29 3.27 2.62
N ILE A 69 -9.22 3.07 3.38
CA ILE A 69 -7.87 2.74 2.87
C ILE A 69 -7.39 1.34 3.29
N LYS A 70 -8.23 0.53 3.93
CA LYS A 70 -7.87 -0.81 4.39
C LYS A 70 -7.32 -1.66 3.24
N GLY A 71 -6.08 -2.12 3.39
CA GLY A 71 -5.38 -2.94 2.38
C GLY A 71 -4.55 -2.12 1.38
N GLN A 72 -4.54 -0.79 1.50
CA GLN A 72 -3.76 0.13 0.66
C GLN A 72 -2.61 0.80 1.44
N GLU A 73 -2.31 0.34 2.65
CA GLU A 73 -1.34 1.04 3.52
C GLU A 73 0.08 0.96 2.97
N ALA A 74 0.47 -0.21 2.48
CA ALA A 74 1.82 -0.43 1.93
C ALA A 74 2.05 0.33 0.62
N SER A 75 1.06 0.38 -0.28
CA SER A 75 1.17 1.09 -1.57
C SER A 75 1.33 2.60 -1.37
N GLN A 76 0.58 3.17 -0.43
CA GLN A 76 0.68 4.59 -0.08
C GLN A 76 2.02 4.92 0.58
N LEU A 77 2.41 4.16 1.61
CA LEU A 77 3.61 4.48 2.38
C LEU A 77 4.90 4.16 1.65
N GLY A 78 4.96 3.05 0.90
CA GLY A 78 6.13 2.70 0.09
C GLY A 78 6.47 3.77 -0.93
N SER A 79 5.45 4.33 -1.58
CA SER A 79 5.61 5.41 -2.57
C SER A 79 6.06 6.73 -1.94
N VAL A 80 5.51 7.09 -0.77
CA VAL A 80 5.80 8.36 -0.10
C VAL A 80 7.13 8.35 0.64
N PHE A 81 7.56 7.20 1.17
CA PHE A 81 8.77 7.08 1.97
C PHE A 81 10.05 7.43 1.20
N THR A 82 10.06 7.20 -0.11
CA THR A 82 11.20 7.52 -0.99
C THR A 82 11.26 8.99 -1.38
N LEU A 83 10.23 9.78 -1.08
CA LEU A 83 10.19 11.20 -1.41
C LEU A 83 11.06 12.01 -0.45
N ARG A 84 11.64 13.09 -0.98
CA ARG A 84 12.30 14.10 -0.16
C ARG A 84 11.27 14.82 0.70
N LYS A 85 11.61 15.06 1.97
CA LYS A 85 10.81 15.96 2.81
C LYS A 85 10.78 17.36 2.20
N THR A 86 9.58 17.92 2.10
CA THR A 86 9.34 19.32 1.79
C THR A 86 9.58 20.22 2.99
#